data_AF-A0A7V5H1U9-F1
#
_entry.id   AF-A0A7V5H1U9-F1
#
_cell.length_a   1.000
_cell.length_b   1.000
_cell.length_c   1.000
_cell.angle_alpha   90.00
_cell.angle_beta   90.00
_cell.angle_gamma   90.00
#
_symmetry.space_group_name_H-M   'P 1'
#
loop_
_entity.id
_entity.type
_entity.pdbx_description
1 polymer ?
#
loop_
_entity_poly.entity_id
_entity_poly.type
_entity_poly.pdbx_seq_one_letter_code
_entity_poly.pdbx_strand_id
1 'polypeptide(L)' 'TCSYFEQVQSNMNFYWPKEEVLEKLDNKMTSAFWSVTNLAEKRKLYMRDAAYIIAIERVAQACKDRGWV' A
#
# COMPACT_ATOMS: atom_id res chain seq x y z
N THR A 1 4.99 6.21 3.15
CA THR A 1 5.43 4.90 3.69
C THR A 1 6.27 5.06 4.95
N CYS A 2 7.29 5.92 4.98
CA CYS A 2 8.10 6.12 6.19
C CYS A 2 7.33 6.76 7.37
N SER A 3 6.41 7.69 7.12
CA SER A 3 5.55 8.25 8.18
C SER A 3 4.65 7.21 8.87
N TYR A 4 4.20 6.19 8.11
CA TYR A 4 3.47 5.06 8.69
C TYR A 4 4.37 4.21 9.58
N PHE A 5 5.62 3.98 9.17
CA PHE A 5 6.58 3.25 10.00
C PHE A 5 6.94 4.02 11.27
N GLU A 6 7.06 5.35 11.20
CA GLU A 6 7.25 6.21 12.37
C GLU A 6 6.09 6.09 13.37
N GLN A 7 4.84 6.09 12.87
CA GLN A 7 3.66 5.89 13.71
C GLN A 7 3.68 4.52 14.41
N VAL A 8 4.05 3.46 13.69
CA VAL A 8 4.15 2.10 14.26
C VAL A 8 5.24 2.03 15.33
N GLN A 9 6.42 2.60 15.05
CA GLN A 9 7.55 2.63 16.00
C GLN A 9 7.19 3.42 17.27
N SER A 10 6.50 4.56 17.11
CA SER A 10 6.02 5.38 18.23
C SER A 10 5.00 4.62 19.09
N ASN A 11 4.07 3.90 18.46
CA ASN A 11 3.08 3.09 19.18
C ASN A 11 3.73 1.92 19.94
N MET A 12 4.82 1.37 19.43
CA MET A 12 5.57 0.27 20.07
C MET A 12 6.66 0.76 21.03
N ASN A 13 6.93 2.07 21.09
CA ASN A 13 8.10 2.67 21.76
C ASN A 13 9.43 1.95 21.43
N PHE A 14 9.54 1.46 20.19
CA PHE A 14 10.70 0.72 19.71
C PHE A 14 11.09 1.26 18.33
N TYR A 15 12.31 1.77 18.22
CA TYR A 15 12.83 2.37 17.00
C TYR A 15 13.69 1.37 16.25
N TRP A 16 13.41 1.22 14.95
CA TRP A 16 14.10 0.30 14.08
C TRP A 16 15.40 0.91 13.55
N PRO A 17 16.44 0.09 13.30
CA PRO A 17 17.62 0.53 12.59
C PRO A 17 17.28 0.92 11.15
N LYS A 18 18.11 1.79 10.56
CA LYS A 18 17.88 2.34 9.21
C LYS A 18 17.77 1.24 8.16
N GLU A 19 18.59 0.18 8.25
CA GLU A 19 18.56 -0.93 7.30
C GLU A 19 17.19 -1.62 7.30
N GLU A 20 16.62 -1.87 8.48
CA GLU A 20 15.30 -2.51 8.60
C GLU A 20 14.18 -1.63 8.03
N VAL A 21 14.25 -0.31 8.26
CA VAL A 21 13.28 0.63 7.68
C VAL A 21 13.35 0.62 6.15
N LEU A 22 14.56 0.60 5.58
CA LEU A 22 14.77 0.60 4.13
C LEU A 22 14.30 -0.72 3.49
N GLU A 23 14.59 -1.86 4.12
CA GLU A 23 14.14 -3.17 3.63
C GLU A 23 12.60 -3.27 3.64
N LYS A 24 11.94 -2.82 4.71
CA LYS A 24 10.46 -2.77 4.76
C LYS A 24 9.89 -1.79 3.73
N LEU A 25 10.57 -0.67 3.49
CA LEU A 25 10.17 0.31 2.49
C LEU A 25 10.22 -0.29 1.08
N ASP A 26 11.34 -0.93 0.73
CA ASP A 26 11.53 -1.54 -0.60
C ASP A 26 10.48 -2.63 -0.85
N ASN A 27 10.28 -3.54 0.10
CA ASN A 27 9.25 -4.57 0.01
C ASN A 27 7.85 -3.99 -0.23
N LYS A 28 7.49 -2.90 0.44
CA LYS A 28 6.17 -2.26 0.26
C LYS A 28 6.03 -1.54 -1.07
N MET A 29 7.07 -0.84 -1.53
CA MET A 29 7.05 -0.13 -2.80
C MET A 29 7.03 -1.11 -3.98
N THR A 30 7.87 -2.14 -3.93
CA THR A 30 7.94 -3.20 -4.94
C THR A 30 6.61 -3.94 -5.05
N SER A 31 6.02 -4.34 -3.92
CA SER A 31 4.69 -4.99 -3.91
C SER A 31 3.58 -4.10 -4.48
N ALA A 32 3.59 -2.81 -4.14
CA ALA A 32 2.61 -1.85 -4.67
C ALA A 32 2.76 -1.66 -6.19
N PHE A 33 4.00 -1.55 -6.68
CA PHE A 33 4.27 -1.43 -8.11
C PHE A 33 3.77 -2.64 -8.89
N TRP A 34 4.12 -3.86 -8.46
CA TRP A 34 3.65 -5.09 -9.11
C TRP A 34 2.13 -5.18 -9.12
N SER A 35 1.46 -4.76 -8.04
CA SER A 35 -0.01 -4.75 -7.99
C SER A 35 -0.62 -3.87 -9.09
N VAL A 36 -0.05 -2.67 -9.30
CA VAL A 36 -0.51 -1.72 -10.33
C VAL A 36 -0.21 -2.27 -11.73
N THR A 37 1.01 -2.72 -11.98
CA THR A 37 1.42 -3.27 -13.29
C THR A 37 0.56 -4.47 -13.68
N ASN A 38 0.37 -5.42 -12.76
CA ASN A 38 -0.44 -6.61 -13.02
C ASN A 38 -1.89 -6.27 -13.35
N LEU A 39 -2.48 -5.28 -12.68
CA LEU A 39 -3.84 -4.83 -12.97
C LEU A 39 -3.91 -4.10 -14.32
N ALA A 40 -2.94 -3.24 -14.60
CA ALA A 40 -2.84 -2.49 -15.85
C ALA A 40 -2.75 -3.45 -17.05
N GLU A 41 -1.90 -4.47 -16.97
CA GLU A 41 -1.76 -5.50 -18.01
C GLU A 41 -3.03 -6.35 -18.15
N LYS A 42 -3.58 -6.84 -17.03
CA LYS A 42 -4.77 -7.70 -17.04
C LYS A 42 -6.00 -7.02 -17.63
N ARG A 43 -6.16 -5.72 -17.40
CA ARG A 43 -7.32 -4.94 -17.87
C ARG A 43 -7.01 -4.06 -19.08
N LYS A 44 -5.77 -4.09 -19.60
CA LYS A 44 -5.27 -3.21 -20.69
C LYS A 44 -5.55 -1.72 -20.40
N LEU A 45 -5.23 -1.29 -19.19
CA LEU A 45 -5.42 0.09 -18.73
C LEU A 45 -4.08 0.82 -18.62
N TYR A 46 -4.14 2.15 -18.61
CA TYR A 46 -2.98 2.94 -18.23
C TYR A 46 -2.64 2.74 -16.74
N MET A 47 -1.36 2.77 -16.41
CA MET A 47 -0.85 2.60 -15.04
C MET A 47 -1.52 3.56 -14.03
N ARG A 48 -1.84 4.78 -14.47
CA ARG A 48 -2.55 5.77 -13.64
C ARG A 48 -3.95 5.30 -13.27
N ASP A 49 -4.71 4.79 -14.23
CA ASP A 49 -6.09 4.33 -14.00
C ASP A 49 -6.10 3.07 -13.14
N ALA A 50 -5.16 2.16 -13.38
CA ALA A 50 -4.97 0.97 -12.55
C ALA A 50 -4.66 1.34 -11.08
N ALA A 51 -3.82 2.37 -10.85
CA ALA A 51 -3.54 2.85 -9.50
C ALA A 51 -4.79 3.41 -8.80
N TYR A 52 -5.62 4.18 -9.51
CA TYR A 52 -6.90 4.67 -8.97
C TYR A 52 -7.86 3.53 -8.63
N ILE A 53 -7.98 2.54 -9.50
CA ILE A 53 -8.85 1.39 -9.27
C ILE A 53 -8.43 0.65 -7.99
N ILE A 54 -7.14 0.36 -7.82
CA ILE A 54 -6.64 -0.34 -6.62
C ILE A 54 -6.89 0.48 -5.35
N ALA A 55 -6.67 1.80 -5.41
CA ALA A 55 -6.89 2.68 -4.27
C ALA A 55 -8.38 2.69 -3.85
N ILE A 56 -9.28 2.86 -4.82
CA ILE A 56 -10.73 2.92 -4.56
C ILE A 56 -11.27 1.56 -4.14
N GLU A 57 -10.85 0.47 -4.78
CA GLU A 57 -11.29 -0.90 -4.47
C GLU A 57 -10.99 -1.26 -3.01
N ARG A 58 -9.80 -0.89 -2.51
CA ARG A 58 -9.43 -1.11 -1.10
C ARG A 58 -10.32 -0.36 -0.13
N VAL A 59 -10.66 0.90 -0.43
CA VAL A 59 -11.54 1.71 0.43
C VAL A 59 -12.97 1.20 0.35
N ALA A 60 -13.48 0.93 -0.85
CA ALA A 60 -14.82 0.41 -1.08
C ALA A 60 -15.02 -0.94 -0.37
N GLN A 61 -14.04 -1.84 -0.43
CA GLN A 61 -14.09 -3.12 0.28
C GLN A 61 -14.12 -2.89 1.81
N ALA A 62 -13.26 -2.03 2.34
CA ALA A 62 -13.26 -1.73 3.77
C ALA A 62 -14.57 -1.08 4.26
N CYS A 63 -15.22 -0.25 3.44
CA CYS A 63 -16.55 0.31 3.75
C CYS A 63 -17.64 -0.77 3.76
N LYS A 64 -17.63 -1.69 2.79
CA LYS A 64 -18.55 -2.83 2.74
C LYS A 64 -18.36 -3.77 3.92
N ASP A 65 -17.12 -4.10 4.27
CA ASP A 65 -16.80 -4.97 5.41
C ASP A 65 -17.26 -4.38 6.74
N ARG A 66 -17.30 -3.05 6.83
CA ARG A 66 -17.83 -2.32 8.00
C ARG A 66 -19.34 -2.11 7.97
N GLY A 67 -20.04 -2.55 6.92
CA GLY A 67 -21.49 -2.35 6.75
C GLY A 67 -21.90 -0.89 6.59
N TRP A 68 -20.99 -0.04 6.11
CA TRP A 68 -21.30 1.38 5.85
C TRP A 68 -22.13 1.57 4.58
N VAL A 69 -22.13 0.56 3.71
CA VAL A 69 -22.86 0.49 2.43
C VAL A 69 -23.46 -0.90 2.29
#